data_AF-A0A5C9DLB9-F1
#
_entry.id   AF-A0A5C9DLB9-F1
#
_cell.length_a   1.000
_cell.length_b   1.000
_cell.length_c   1.000
_cell.angle_alpha   90.00
_cell.angle_beta   90.00
_cell.angle_gamma   90.00
#
_symmetry.space_group_name_H-M   'P 1'
#
loop_
_entity.id
_entity.type
_entity.pdbx_description
1 polymer ?
#
loop_
_entity_poly.entity_id
_entity_poly.type
_entity_poly.pdbx_seq_one_letter_code
_entity_poly.pdbx_strand_id
1 'polypeptide(L)'
;MPQKLYAVALNTGEKRLLAAREGSRPFIFDQSVFNWMDEYLRNALKYNVSPLLVDEVGPLEILEGKGLWAPLDILLKEYGQPIILSVRPSLLSPLADLLAARTGERHKFRVIDVAAIKEAKEAAENIAEEIFCHCQA
;
A
#
# COMPACT_ATOMS: atom_id res chain seq x y z
N MET A 1 2.83 14.18 24.74
CA MET A 1 3.42 12.83 24.57
C MET A 1 3.85 12.66 23.11
N PRO A 2 4.99 12.03 22.82
CA PRO A 2 5.42 11.79 21.45
C PRO A 2 4.45 10.82 20.76
N GLN A 3 3.99 11.18 19.57
CA GLN A 3 3.20 10.27 18.74
C GLN A 3 4.15 9.45 17.87
N LYS A 4 3.89 8.15 17.76
CA LYS A 4 4.75 7.19 17.06
C LYS A 4 3.93 6.40 16.05
N LEU A 5 4.45 6.27 14.84
CA LEU A 5 3.94 5.39 13.79
C LEU A 5 4.86 4.19 13.66
N TYR A 6 4.29 3.03 13.36
CA TYR A 6 5.04 1.78 13.22
C TYR A 6 4.67 1.10 11.91
N ALA A 7 5.67 0.51 11.26
CA ALA A 7 5.46 -0.44 10.19
C ALA A 7 5.49 -1.85 10.77
N VAL A 8 4.59 -2.72 10.30
CA VAL A 8 4.41 -4.08 10.82
C VAL A 8 4.34 -5.06 9.66
N ALA A 9 5.19 -6.08 9.68
CA ALA A 9 5.11 -7.23 8.79
C ALA A 9 4.17 -8.27 9.39
N LEU A 10 3.00 -8.49 8.79
CA LEU A 10 1.94 -9.33 9.37
C LEU A 10 2.30 -10.82 9.48
N ASN A 11 3.09 -11.34 8.54
CA ASN A 11 3.50 -12.75 8.49
C ASN A 11 4.59 -13.11 9.52
N THR A 12 5.41 -12.15 9.96
CA THR A 12 6.45 -12.38 10.98
C THR A 12 6.13 -11.72 12.32
N GLY A 13 5.22 -10.76 12.34
CA GLY A 13 4.97 -9.89 13.48
C GLY A 13 6.07 -8.86 13.72
N GLU A 14 7.07 -8.76 12.84
CA GLU A 14 8.16 -7.79 12.99
C GLU A 14 7.62 -6.36 12.93
N LYS A 15 7.98 -5.54 13.92
CA LYS A 15 7.50 -4.17 14.08
C LYS A 15 8.66 -3.20 14.19
N ARG A 16 8.69 -2.17 13.34
CA ARG A 16 9.72 -1.13 13.32
C ARG A 16 9.12 0.27 13.48
N LEU A 17 9.81 1.16 14.19
CA LEU A 17 9.37 2.55 14.41
C LEU A 17 9.54 3.33 13.10
N LEU A 18 8.44 3.59 12.40
CA LEU A 18 8.45 4.26 11.12
C LEU A 18 8.68 5.77 11.26
N ALA A 19 7.99 6.40 12.21
CA ALA A 19 8.10 7.82 12.43
C ALA A 19 7.75 8.22 13.86
N ALA A 20 8.30 9.35 14.29
CA ALA A 20 7.90 9.99 15.53
C ALA A 20 7.69 11.49 15.33
N ARG A 21 6.79 12.07 16.12
CA ARG A 21 6.66 13.52 16.25
C ARG A 21 6.49 13.94 17.70
N GLU A 22 6.94 15.15 18.00
CA GLU A 22 6.71 15.82 19.27
C GLU A 22 5.71 16.97 19.09
N GLY A 23 4.59 16.89 19.81
CA GLY A 23 3.54 17.92 19.76
C GLY A 23 2.97 18.09 18.35
N SER A 24 2.95 19.34 17.87
CA SER A 24 2.45 19.72 16.55
C SER A 24 3.50 19.67 15.44
N ARG A 25 4.74 19.23 15.73
CA ARG A 25 5.78 19.13 14.71
C ARG A 25 5.45 18.06 13.66
N PRO A 26 5.97 18.20 12.43
CA PRO A 26 5.88 17.15 11.42
C PRO A 26 6.49 15.83 11.91
N PHE A 27 6.03 14.72 11.33
CA PHE A 27 6.67 13.42 11.53
C PHE A 27 8.07 13.41 10.92
N ILE A 28 9.03 12.88 11.68
CA ILE A 28 10.37 12.54 11.19
C ILE A 28 10.34 11.05 10.88
N PHE A 29 10.51 10.71 9.61
CA PHE A 29 10.47 9.33 9.14
C PHE A 29 11.87 8.70 9.12
N ASP A 30 11.93 7.42 9.47
CA ASP A 30 13.15 6.63 9.42
C ASP A 30 13.31 5.97 8.04
N GLN A 31 14.29 6.45 7.26
CA GLN A 31 14.58 5.92 5.93
C GLN A 31 14.99 4.45 5.95
N SER A 32 15.62 3.96 7.02
CA SER A 32 16.01 2.56 7.12
C SER A 32 14.79 1.63 7.23
N VAL A 33 13.68 2.13 7.78
CA VAL A 33 12.42 1.39 7.84
C VAL A 33 11.74 1.36 6.48
N PHE A 34 11.81 2.43 5.69
CA PHE A 34 11.38 2.38 4.29
C PHE A 34 12.15 1.34 3.48
N ASN A 35 13.48 1.34 3.57
CA ASN A 35 14.31 0.35 2.86
C ASN A 35 13.95 -1.09 3.28
N TRP A 36 13.65 -1.32 4.56
CA TRP A 36 13.19 -2.62 5.04
C TRP A 36 11.82 -3.02 4.47
N MET A 37 10.86 -2.07 4.39
CA MET A 37 9.57 -2.32 3.76
C MET A 37 9.74 -2.67 2.27
N ASP A 38 10.63 -1.97 1.56
CA ASP A 38 10.96 -2.25 0.15
C ASP A 38 11.49 -3.67 -0.03
N GLU A 39 12.43 -4.10 0.81
CA GLU A 39 12.96 -5.47 0.80
C GLU A 39 11.87 -6.50 1.08
N TYR A 40 10.96 -6.20 2.01
CA TYR A 40 9.86 -7.08 2.36
C TYR A 40 8.91 -7.31 1.18
N LEU A 41 8.54 -6.24 0.49
CA LEU A 41 7.67 -6.27 -0.68
C LEU A 41 8.36 -6.97 -1.87
N ARG A 42 9.66 -6.74 -2.09
CA ARG A 42 10.45 -7.46 -3.10
C ARG A 42 10.54 -8.96 -2.81
N ASN A 43 10.64 -9.34 -1.54
CA ASN A 43 10.60 -10.75 -1.17
C ASN A 43 9.21 -11.36 -1.44
N ALA A 44 8.13 -10.61 -1.21
CA ALA A 44 6.78 -11.07 -1.54
C ALA A 44 6.63 -11.37 -3.05
N LEU A 45 7.22 -10.54 -3.93
CA LEU A 45 7.32 -10.82 -5.38
C LEU A 45 8.00 -12.17 -5.64
N LYS A 46 9.16 -12.39 -5.02
CA LYS A 46 9.99 -13.59 -5.23
C LYS A 46 9.29 -14.88 -4.81
N TYR A 47 8.52 -14.83 -3.72
CA TYR A 47 7.86 -16.02 -3.16
C TYR A 47 6.44 -16.24 -3.67
N ASN A 48 5.97 -15.42 -4.64
CA ASN A 48 4.64 -15.50 -5.22
C ASN A 48 3.53 -15.56 -4.15
N VAL A 49 3.70 -14.77 -3.07
CA VAL A 49 2.67 -14.61 -2.04
C VAL A 49 1.43 -14.01 -2.73
N SER A 50 0.21 -14.38 -2.35
CA SER A 50 -1.02 -13.82 -2.91
C SER A 50 -2.20 -14.03 -1.93
N PRO A 51 -3.09 -13.04 -1.73
CA PRO A 51 -3.03 -11.65 -2.22
C PRO A 51 -2.05 -10.78 -1.41
N LEU A 52 -1.54 -9.69 -2.00
CA LEU A 52 -0.77 -8.68 -1.27
C LEU A 52 -1.70 -7.59 -0.75
N LEU A 53 -1.58 -7.22 0.53
CA LEU A 53 -2.24 -6.06 1.11
C LEU A 53 -1.19 -4.99 1.46
N VAL A 54 -1.38 -3.78 0.96
CA VAL A 54 -0.61 -2.59 1.34
C VAL A 54 -1.57 -1.58 1.98
N ASP A 55 -1.42 -1.39 3.29
CA ASP A 55 -2.26 -0.46 4.05
C ASP A 55 -1.68 0.96 4.10
N GLU A 56 -2.55 1.95 4.37
CA GLU A 56 -2.21 3.37 4.55
C GLU A 56 -1.51 4.01 3.34
N VAL A 57 -1.88 3.62 2.12
CA VAL A 57 -1.39 4.27 0.90
C VAL A 57 -2.04 5.66 0.81
N GLY A 58 -1.21 6.69 0.98
CA GLY A 58 -1.68 8.04 1.26
C GLY A 58 -1.30 9.06 0.20
N PRO A 59 -1.50 10.36 0.52
CA PRO A 59 -1.06 11.46 -0.34
C PRO A 59 0.44 11.43 -0.63
N LEU A 60 1.24 10.91 0.29
CA LEU A 60 2.69 10.83 0.14
C LEU A 60 3.07 9.93 -1.04
N GLU A 61 2.44 8.77 -1.16
CA GLU A 61 2.64 7.83 -2.26
C GLU A 61 1.97 8.34 -3.54
N ILE A 62 0.70 8.73 -3.45
CA ILE A 62 -0.15 8.99 -4.62
C ILE A 62 0.10 10.36 -5.26
N LEU A 63 0.30 11.40 -4.45
CA LEU A 63 0.45 12.78 -4.93
C LEU A 63 1.91 13.21 -5.02
N GLU A 64 2.76 12.71 -4.12
CA GLU A 64 4.17 13.11 -4.06
C GLU A 64 5.14 12.07 -4.62
N GLY A 65 4.71 10.83 -4.86
CA GLY A 65 5.58 9.76 -5.34
C GLY A 65 6.69 9.37 -4.36
N LYS A 66 6.44 9.55 -3.06
CA LYS A 66 7.37 9.29 -1.95
C LYS A 66 6.90 8.11 -1.10
N GLY A 67 7.57 7.87 0.03
CA GLY A 67 7.19 6.84 0.99
C GLY A 67 7.29 5.45 0.35
N LEU A 68 6.18 4.71 0.36
CA LEU A 68 6.10 3.37 -0.22
C LEU A 68 5.90 3.35 -1.74
N TRP A 69 5.98 4.49 -2.42
CA TRP A 69 5.72 4.53 -3.86
C TRP A 69 6.72 3.69 -4.67
N ALA A 70 8.02 3.75 -4.36
CA ALA A 70 9.04 3.02 -5.12
C ALA A 70 8.80 1.50 -5.16
N PRO A 71 8.58 0.79 -4.03
CA PRO A 71 8.24 -0.63 -4.09
C PRO A 71 6.84 -0.87 -4.67
N LEU A 72 5.88 0.03 -4.43
CA LEU A 72 4.53 -0.09 -4.98
C LEU A 72 4.54 -0.02 -6.51
N ASP A 73 5.28 0.90 -7.11
CA ASP A 73 5.43 1.03 -8.57
C ASP A 73 6.03 -0.24 -9.20
N ILE A 74 6.94 -0.92 -8.50
CA ILE A 74 7.50 -2.21 -8.94
C ILE A 74 6.44 -3.30 -8.85
N LEU A 75 5.72 -3.39 -7.73
CA LEU A 75 4.62 -4.33 -7.56
C LEU A 75 3.58 -4.16 -8.67
N LEU A 76 3.13 -2.93 -8.92
CA LEU A 76 2.12 -2.63 -9.94
C LEU A 76 2.56 -3.01 -11.37
N LYS A 77 3.87 -3.08 -11.64
CA LYS A 77 4.43 -3.42 -12.96
C LYS A 77 4.77 -4.89 -13.12
N GLU A 78 5.24 -5.53 -12.06
CA GLU A 78 5.86 -6.86 -12.11
C GLU A 78 5.03 -7.94 -11.41
N TYR A 79 4.20 -7.56 -10.45
CA TYR A 79 3.39 -8.49 -9.68
C TYR A 79 2.13 -8.83 -10.48
N GLY A 80 2.22 -9.87 -11.31
CA GLY A 80 1.09 -10.41 -12.07
C GLY A 80 0.05 -11.14 -11.20
N GLN A 81 -0.21 -10.64 -9.99
CA GLN A 81 -1.14 -11.17 -9.00
C GLN A 81 -1.94 -10.00 -8.38
N PRO A 82 -3.13 -10.27 -7.78
CA PRO A 82 -3.92 -9.25 -7.11
C PRO A 82 -3.19 -8.47 -6.02
N ILE A 83 -3.31 -7.13 -6.03
CA ILE A 83 -2.80 -6.23 -4.98
C ILE A 83 -3.98 -5.48 -4.37
N ILE A 84 -4.12 -5.50 -3.05
CA ILE A 84 -5.08 -4.67 -2.31
C ILE A 84 -4.33 -3.47 -1.72
N LEU A 85 -4.65 -2.27 -2.19
CA LEU A 85 -4.24 -1.00 -1.61
C LEU A 85 -5.33 -0.51 -0.68
N SER A 86 -5.01 -0.04 0.51
CA SER A 86 -5.97 0.70 1.35
C SER A 86 -5.66 2.18 1.26
N VAL A 87 -6.66 2.95 0.82
CA VAL A 87 -6.58 4.37 0.49
C VAL A 87 -7.81 5.11 1.00
N ARG A 88 -7.69 6.40 1.29
CA ARG A 88 -8.87 7.21 1.63
C ARG A 88 -9.75 7.42 0.38
N PRO A 89 -11.09 7.51 0.51
CA PRO A 89 -11.99 7.77 -0.62
C PRO A 89 -11.58 8.97 -1.49
N SER A 90 -11.07 10.03 -0.87
CA SER A 90 -10.60 11.24 -1.56
C SER A 90 -9.40 11.02 -2.49
N LEU A 91 -8.68 9.90 -2.34
CA LEU A 91 -7.50 9.55 -3.13
C LEU A 91 -7.79 8.58 -4.28
N LEU A 92 -9.03 8.09 -4.40
CA LEU A 92 -9.42 7.16 -5.47
C LEU A 92 -9.21 7.74 -6.87
N SER A 93 -9.70 8.96 -7.12
CA SER A 93 -9.53 9.61 -8.44
C SER A 93 -8.06 9.90 -8.75
N PRO A 94 -7.27 10.52 -7.84
CA PRO A 94 -5.83 10.69 -8.05
C PRO A 94 -5.08 9.37 -8.30
N LEU A 95 -5.42 8.30 -7.58
CA LEU A 95 -4.82 6.99 -7.77
C LEU A 95 -5.16 6.42 -9.15
N ALA A 96 -6.43 6.47 -9.57
CA ALA A 96 -6.86 5.98 -10.87
C ALA A 96 -6.14 6.72 -12.02
N ASP A 97 -5.96 8.03 -11.90
CA ASP A 97 -5.22 8.84 -12.88
C ASP A 97 -3.73 8.49 -12.91
N LEU A 98 -3.12 8.30 -11.73
CA LEU A 98 -1.73 7.89 -11.60
C LEU A 98 -1.49 6.52 -12.25
N LEU A 99 -2.36 5.55 -11.97
CA LEU A 99 -2.26 4.21 -12.53
C LEU A 99 -2.45 4.21 -14.05
N ALA A 100 -3.46 4.93 -14.53
CA ALA A 100 -3.73 5.08 -15.96
C ALA A 100 -2.57 5.68 -16.75
N ALA A 101 -1.93 6.71 -16.22
CA ALA A 101 -0.77 7.35 -16.85
C ALA A 101 0.43 6.40 -16.96
N ARG A 102 0.49 5.36 -16.11
CA ARG A 102 1.62 4.43 -16.00
C ARG A 102 1.42 3.13 -16.76
N THR A 103 0.20 2.58 -16.74
CA THR A 103 -0.14 1.32 -17.43
C THR A 103 -0.68 1.55 -18.83
N GLY A 104 -1.06 2.78 -19.18
CA GLY A 104 -1.79 3.10 -20.41
C GLY A 104 -3.25 2.64 -20.39
N GLU A 105 -3.72 2.04 -19.30
CA GLU A 105 -5.06 1.44 -19.17
C GLU A 105 -5.74 1.94 -17.89
N ARG A 106 -6.84 2.69 -18.02
CA ARG A 106 -7.67 3.18 -16.90
C ARG A 106 -8.49 2.09 -16.19
N HIS A 107 -8.61 0.89 -16.78
CA HIS A 107 -9.80 0.03 -16.58
C HIS A 107 -9.56 -1.32 -15.89
N LYS A 108 -8.42 -1.54 -15.20
CA LYS A 108 -8.11 -2.81 -14.49
C LYS A 108 -8.20 -2.74 -12.96
N PHE A 109 -8.91 -1.74 -12.43
CA PHE A 109 -8.93 -1.47 -10.98
C PHE A 109 -10.33 -1.66 -10.43
N ARG A 110 -10.47 -2.52 -9.43
CA ARG A 110 -11.73 -2.77 -8.75
C ARG A 110 -11.67 -2.18 -7.36
N VAL A 111 -12.29 -1.03 -7.17
CA VAL A 111 -12.43 -0.41 -5.85
C VAL A 111 -13.43 -1.23 -5.04
N ILE A 112 -13.02 -1.72 -3.86
CA ILE A 112 -13.91 -2.43 -2.95
C ILE A 112 -13.88 -1.70 -1.62
N ASP A 113 -14.97 -1.01 -1.34
CA ASP A 113 -15.24 -0.52 0.00
C ASP A 113 -15.57 -1.73 0.90
N VAL A 114 -14.76 -1.96 1.93
CA VAL A 114 -14.96 -3.05 2.88
C VAL A 114 -14.88 -2.50 4.29
N ALA A 115 -15.71 -3.02 5.19
CA ALA A 115 -15.67 -2.60 6.59
C ALA A 115 -14.53 -3.29 7.36
N ALA A 116 -13.98 -4.38 6.81
CA ALA A 116 -12.91 -5.16 7.42
C ALA A 116 -11.92 -5.75 6.41
N ILE A 117 -10.64 -5.81 6.77
CA ILE A 117 -9.55 -6.42 5.96
C ILE A 117 -9.87 -7.87 5.56
N LYS A 118 -10.60 -8.62 6.38
CA LYS A 118 -11.02 -9.99 6.08
C LYS A 118 -11.90 -10.07 4.83
N GLU A 119 -12.80 -9.11 4.65
CA GLU A 119 -13.69 -9.02 3.48
C GLU A 119 -12.90 -8.68 2.22
N ALA A 120 -11.90 -7.78 2.31
CA ALA A 120 -11.01 -7.49 1.19
C ALA A 120 -10.19 -8.72 0.77
N LYS A 121 -9.74 -9.53 1.74
CA LYS A 121 -9.02 -10.77 1.47
C LYS A 121 -9.90 -11.79 0.72
N GLU A 122 -11.10 -12.05 1.22
CA GLU A 122 -12.05 -12.97 0.57
C GLU A 122 -12.42 -12.52 -0.84
N ALA A 123 -12.55 -11.21 -1.07
CA ALA A 123 -12.81 -10.66 -2.41
C ALA A 123 -11.62 -10.84 -3.37
N ALA A 124 -10.38 -10.65 -2.89
CA ALA A 124 -9.17 -10.78 -3.70
C ALA A 124 -8.84 -12.24 -4.07
N GLU A 125 -9.17 -13.21 -3.20
CA GLU A 125 -8.97 -14.65 -3.48
C GLU A 125 -9.83 -15.19 -4.63
N ASN A 126 -10.88 -14.46 -5.03
CA ASN A 126 -11.83 -14.88 -6.07
C ASN A 126 -11.56 -14.26 -7.46
N ILE A 127 -10.51 -13.45 -7.62
CA ILE A 127 -10.26 -12.67 -8.85
C ILE A 127 -8.78 -12.79 -9.24
N ALA A 128 -8.51 -13.01 -10.53
CA ALA A 128 -7.19 -13.46 -10.98
C ALA A 128 -6.16 -12.34 -11.22
N GLU A 129 -6.54 -11.10 -11.53
CA GLU A 129 -5.59 -10.11 -12.11
C GLU A 129 -5.96 -8.63 -11.86
N GLU A 130 -6.35 -8.22 -10.65
CA GLU A 130 -6.81 -6.84 -10.41
C GLU A 130 -6.21 -6.19 -9.14
N ILE A 131 -6.02 -4.86 -9.18
CA ILE A 131 -5.67 -4.04 -8.01
C ILE A 131 -6.97 -3.58 -7.32
N PHE A 132 -7.05 -3.88 -6.03
CA PHE A 132 -8.16 -3.58 -5.14
C PHE A 132 -7.87 -2.34 -4.32
N CYS A 133 -8.86 -1.49 -4.08
CA CYS A 133 -8.72 -0.32 -3.21
C CYS A 133 -9.71 -0.42 -2.03
N HIS A 134 -9.24 -0.50 -0.78
CA HIS A 134 -10.04 -0.41 0.45
C HIS A 134 -10.15 1.05 0.89
N CYS A 135 -11.36 1.50 1.19
CA CYS A 135 -11.62 2.80 1.78
C CYS A 135 -11.67 2.72 3.30
N GLN A 136 -10.68 3.28 4.00
CA GLN A 136 -10.80 3.51 5.43
C GLN A 136 -11.79 4.66 5.69
N ALA A 137 -12.89 4.37 6.39
CA ALA A 137 -13.90 5.35 6.83
C ALA A 137 -13.43 6.15 8.06
#